data_AF-A0A6I1ZIY3-F1
#
_entry.id   AF-A0A6I1ZIY3-F1
#
_cell.length_a   1.000
_cell.length_b   1.000
_cell.length_c   1.000
_cell.angle_alpha   90.00
_cell.angle_beta   90.00
_cell.angle_gamma   90.00
#
_symmetry.space_group_name_H-M   'P 1'
#
loop_
_entity.id
_entity.type
_entity.pdbx_description
1 polymer ?
#
loop_
_entity_poly.entity_id
_entity_poly.type
_entity_poly.pdbx_seq_one_letter_code
_entity_poly.pdbx_strand_id
1 'polypeptide(L)'
;MAIPLLEKYREFHSVTDATPVVSLGEGNTPLLPAPALAKEVGAEVYLKIEGCNPTGSFKDRGMTLAISKAVEKGTGAVVCASTGNTAASAAAYASRASLRCIVLLPEGKVALGKLAHISACGAEVVAIQGNFDQALEIVRYLVRTFPVEVVNSINPYRIEGQTTGAFEIVDVLGNGPTYQAMPVGNAGNITAYWRGYKAYQAAGMLTRLPKMLGFQAAGAAPIVLGKPVPHPKTVASAIRIGHPASWEAAV
;
A
#
# COMPACT_ATOMS: atom_id res chain seq x y z
N MET A 1 -19.01 15.44 7.59
CA MET A 1 -17.68 14.84 7.35
C MET A 1 -17.88 13.56 6.55
N ALA A 2 -17.00 13.24 5.60
CA ALA A 2 -17.07 11.97 4.89
C ALA A 2 -16.85 10.80 5.86
N ILE A 3 -17.52 9.68 5.62
CA ILE A 3 -17.37 8.45 6.43
C ILE A 3 -15.94 7.91 6.22
N PRO A 4 -15.18 7.63 7.29
CA PRO A 4 -13.84 7.03 7.17
C PRO A 4 -13.85 5.73 6.36
N LEU A 5 -12.77 5.45 5.64
CA LEU A 5 -12.67 4.29 4.77
C LEU A 5 -12.96 2.96 5.49
N LEU A 6 -12.38 2.80 6.69
CA LEU A 6 -12.56 1.60 7.50
C LEU A 6 -13.96 1.47 8.06
N GLU A 7 -14.66 2.57 8.31
CA GLU A 7 -16.06 2.52 8.74
C GLU A 7 -16.98 2.16 7.58
N LYS A 8 -16.71 2.67 6.37
CA LYS A 8 -17.48 2.32 5.18
C LYS A 8 -17.45 0.82 4.88
N TYR A 9 -16.30 0.18 5.08
CA TYR A 9 -16.09 -1.24 4.78
C TYR A 9 -15.82 -2.08 6.02
N ARG A 10 -16.39 -1.70 7.17
CA ARG A 10 -16.08 -2.29 8.48
C ARG A 10 -16.23 -3.81 8.51
N GLU A 11 -17.28 -4.32 7.89
CA GLU A 11 -17.60 -5.76 7.85
C GLU A 11 -16.55 -6.62 7.10
N PHE A 12 -15.73 -5.99 6.25
CA PHE A 12 -14.69 -6.67 5.47
C PHE A 12 -13.29 -6.57 6.09
N HIS A 13 -13.16 -5.90 7.24
CA HIS A 13 -11.88 -5.63 7.88
C HIS A 13 -11.85 -6.10 9.34
N SER A 14 -10.64 -6.31 9.85
CA SER A 14 -10.27 -6.70 11.21
C SER A 14 -10.44 -5.54 12.20
N VAL A 15 -11.55 -4.81 12.10
CA VAL A 15 -11.93 -3.66 12.93
C VAL A 15 -13.01 -4.12 13.91
N THR A 16 -12.82 -3.80 15.19
CA THR A 16 -13.78 -4.06 16.27
C THR A 16 -14.25 -2.74 16.86
N ASP A 17 -15.21 -2.79 17.79
CA ASP A 17 -15.64 -1.59 18.52
C ASP A 17 -14.54 -1.00 19.41
N ALA A 18 -13.51 -1.78 19.73
CA ALA A 18 -12.33 -1.32 20.43
C ALA A 18 -11.26 -0.71 19.49
N THR A 19 -11.39 -0.87 18.17
CA THR A 19 -10.40 -0.37 17.21
C THR A 19 -10.57 1.14 17.01
N PRO A 20 -9.59 1.97 17.41
CA PRO A 20 -9.66 3.40 17.16
C PRO A 20 -9.37 3.67 15.69
N VAL A 21 -10.34 4.23 14.97
CA VAL A 21 -10.19 4.50 13.54
C VAL A 21 -9.34 5.74 13.30
N VAL A 22 -8.09 5.52 12.90
CA VAL A 22 -7.15 6.57 12.48
C VAL A 22 -7.32 6.81 10.99
N SER A 23 -8.00 7.91 10.63
CA SER A 23 -8.22 8.29 9.23
C SER A 23 -7.75 9.72 8.95
N LEU A 24 -7.32 9.91 7.71
CA LEU A 24 -7.01 11.21 7.08
C LEU A 24 -8.01 11.53 5.95
N GLY A 25 -9.08 10.74 5.81
CA GLY A 25 -10.03 10.86 4.70
C GLY A 25 -9.58 10.16 3.42
N GLU A 26 -8.75 9.11 3.55
CA GLU A 26 -8.32 8.25 2.45
C GLU A 26 -9.43 7.45 1.79
N GLY A 27 -9.13 6.90 0.62
CA GLY A 27 -10.08 6.20 -0.21
C GLY A 27 -11.08 7.14 -0.87
N ASN A 28 -12.20 6.58 -1.30
CA ASN A 28 -13.22 7.23 -2.13
C ASN A 28 -12.61 8.02 -3.31
N THR A 29 -11.54 7.49 -3.90
CA THR A 29 -10.78 8.19 -4.94
C THR A 29 -11.54 8.16 -6.27
N PRO A 30 -11.36 9.16 -7.15
CA PRO A 30 -12.06 9.19 -8.43
C PRO A 30 -11.81 7.94 -9.29
N LEU A 31 -12.87 7.41 -9.90
CA LEU A 31 -12.80 6.43 -10.98
C LEU A 31 -13.20 7.13 -12.28
N LEU A 32 -12.21 7.60 -13.04
CA LEU A 32 -12.44 8.50 -14.17
C LEU A 32 -12.51 7.72 -15.49
N PRO A 33 -13.51 7.93 -16.35
CA PRO A 33 -13.49 7.40 -17.71
C PRO A 33 -12.34 8.04 -18.51
N ALA A 34 -11.65 7.23 -19.32
CA ALA A 34 -10.51 7.65 -20.13
C ALA A 34 -10.78 7.44 -21.63
N PRO A 35 -11.56 8.33 -22.28
CA PRO A 35 -12.04 8.12 -23.65
C PRO A 35 -10.91 8.03 -24.69
N ALA A 36 -9.80 8.74 -24.48
CA ALA A 36 -8.64 8.67 -25.39
C ALA A 36 -7.99 7.28 -25.37
N LEU A 37 -7.78 6.70 -24.18
CA LEU A 37 -7.27 5.34 -24.03
C LEU A 37 -8.29 4.31 -24.52
N ALA A 38 -9.57 4.54 -24.23
CA ALA A 38 -10.64 3.65 -24.66
C ALA A 38 -10.67 3.49 -26.19
N LYS A 39 -10.47 4.58 -26.93
CA LYS A 39 -10.35 4.57 -28.40
C LYS A 39 -9.13 3.77 -28.88
N GLU A 40 -8.00 3.87 -28.19
CA GLU A 40 -6.76 3.20 -28.58
C GLU A 40 -6.83 1.68 -28.35
N VAL A 41 -7.42 1.24 -27.24
CA VAL A 41 -7.51 -0.18 -26.89
C VAL A 41 -8.77 -0.87 -27.40
N GLY A 42 -9.76 -0.12 -27.88
CA GLY A 42 -11.04 -0.65 -28.36
C GLY A 42 -11.94 -1.20 -27.26
N ALA A 43 -11.85 -0.65 -26.04
CA ALA A 43 -12.65 -1.06 -24.88
C ALA A 43 -12.87 0.12 -23.91
N GLU A 44 -13.87 0.05 -23.04
CA GLU A 44 -14.05 1.05 -21.98
C GLU A 44 -12.88 1.02 -20.99
N VAL A 45 -12.30 2.19 -20.72
CA VAL A 45 -11.17 2.33 -19.81
C VAL A 45 -11.52 3.31 -18.71
N TYR A 46 -11.29 2.89 -17.47
CA TYR A 46 -11.41 3.72 -16.28
C TYR A 46 -10.08 3.80 -15.54
N LEU A 47 -9.80 4.96 -14.96
CA LEU A 47 -8.60 5.23 -14.19
C LEU A 47 -8.99 5.47 -12.72
N LYS A 48 -8.58 4.56 -11.84
CA LYS A 48 -8.73 4.73 -10.39
C LYS A 48 -7.59 5.63 -9.88
N ILE A 49 -7.90 6.88 -9.56
CA ILE A 49 -6.90 7.93 -9.29
C ILE A 49 -6.45 7.88 -7.82
N GLU A 50 -5.65 6.87 -7.49
CA GLU A 50 -5.08 6.67 -6.15
C GLU A 50 -4.11 7.77 -5.70
N GLY A 51 -3.68 8.64 -6.62
CA GLY A 51 -2.89 9.84 -6.32
C GLY A 51 -3.66 10.91 -5.57
N CYS A 52 -5.01 10.84 -5.51
CA CYS A 52 -5.84 11.76 -4.73
C CYS A 52 -5.98 11.37 -3.26
N ASN A 53 -5.35 10.28 -2.81
CA ASN A 53 -5.28 9.98 -1.37
C ASN A 53 -4.45 11.03 -0.62
N PRO A 54 -4.62 11.18 0.71
CA PRO A 54 -4.02 12.25 1.50
C PRO A 54 -2.50 12.44 1.34
N THR A 55 -1.73 11.36 1.21
CA THR A 55 -0.27 11.41 1.01
C THR A 55 0.16 11.23 -0.44
N GLY A 56 -0.80 11.21 -1.37
CA GLY A 56 -0.57 11.08 -2.81
C GLY A 56 -0.40 9.64 -3.29
N SER A 57 -0.85 8.63 -2.53
CA SER A 57 -0.74 7.24 -2.98
C SER A 57 -1.73 6.27 -2.33
N PHE A 58 -1.94 5.13 -2.99
CA PHE A 58 -2.76 4.01 -2.47
C PHE A 58 -2.26 3.41 -1.14
N LYS A 59 -1.04 3.77 -0.68
CA LYS A 59 -0.49 3.24 0.58
C LYS A 59 -1.36 3.61 1.77
N ASP A 60 -2.03 4.75 1.68
CA ASP A 60 -2.93 5.29 2.70
C ASP A 60 -4.04 4.33 3.09
N ARG A 61 -4.64 3.64 2.10
CA ARG A 61 -5.67 2.60 2.32
C ARG A 61 -5.23 1.50 3.28
N GLY A 62 -3.99 1.05 3.15
CA GLY A 62 -3.43 0.05 4.06
C GLY A 62 -2.92 0.66 5.36
N MET A 63 -2.44 1.90 5.31
CA MET A 63 -1.81 2.56 6.44
C MET A 63 -2.84 2.96 7.50
N THR A 64 -4.04 3.41 7.09
CA THR A 64 -5.14 3.67 8.04
C THR A 64 -5.40 2.46 8.93
N LEU A 65 -5.52 1.26 8.36
CA LEU A 65 -5.77 0.06 9.15
C LEU A 65 -4.55 -0.34 9.97
N ALA A 66 -3.36 -0.35 9.37
CA ALA A 66 -2.14 -0.74 10.08
C ALA A 66 -1.88 0.14 11.32
N ILE A 67 -2.11 1.46 11.21
CA ILE A 67 -1.96 2.39 12.33
C ILE A 67 -3.11 2.27 13.33
N SER A 68 -4.36 2.13 12.88
CA SER A 68 -5.50 1.89 13.78
C SER A 68 -5.27 0.66 14.66
N LYS A 69 -4.77 -0.44 14.08
CA LYS A 69 -4.41 -1.65 14.81
C LYS A 69 -3.16 -1.49 15.69
N ALA A 70 -2.20 -0.65 15.30
CA ALA A 70 -1.05 -0.34 16.14
C ALA A 70 -1.46 0.44 17.40
N VAL A 71 -2.40 1.38 17.28
CA VAL A 71 -2.98 2.10 18.41
C VAL A 71 -3.81 1.17 19.29
N GLU A 72 -4.62 0.29 18.70
CA GLU A 72 -5.40 -0.72 19.44
C GLU A 72 -4.51 -1.64 20.29
N LYS A 73 -3.33 -2.00 19.78
CA LYS A 73 -2.33 -2.79 20.53
C LYS A 73 -1.62 -2.01 21.64
N GLY A 74 -1.85 -0.70 21.76
CA GLY A 74 -1.17 0.16 22.72
C GLY A 74 0.31 0.42 22.39
N THR A 75 0.69 0.31 21.11
CA THR A 75 2.08 0.63 20.71
C THR A 75 2.33 2.13 20.77
N GLY A 76 3.56 2.54 21.14
CA GLY A 76 3.96 3.95 21.18
C GLY A 76 4.66 4.44 19.91
N ALA A 77 4.99 3.52 19.00
CA ALA A 77 5.79 3.82 17.83
C ALA A 77 5.55 2.82 16.69
N VAL A 78 5.80 3.26 15.47
CA VAL A 78 5.83 2.42 14.28
C VAL A 78 7.14 2.58 13.53
N VAL A 79 7.55 1.52 12.85
CA VAL A 79 8.78 1.51 12.04
C VAL A 79 8.48 1.09 10.61
N CYS A 80 9.12 1.75 9.65
CA CYS A 80 9.16 1.27 8.29
C CYS A 80 10.54 1.40 7.62
N ALA A 81 10.85 0.44 6.77
CA ALA A 81 12.03 0.47 5.92
C ALA A 81 11.62 0.81 4.48
N SER A 82 11.48 2.11 4.18
CA SER A 82 11.10 2.61 2.85
C SER A 82 11.47 4.08 2.67
N THR A 83 11.92 4.46 1.48
CA THR A 83 12.35 5.82 1.13
C THR A 83 11.31 6.58 0.30
N GLY A 84 10.07 6.09 0.23
CA GLY A 84 9.04 6.62 -0.67
C GLY A 84 7.65 6.58 -0.06
N ASN A 85 6.64 6.33 -0.91
CA ASN A 85 5.22 6.48 -0.57
C ASN A 85 4.80 5.77 0.73
N THR A 86 5.38 4.60 1.04
CA THR A 86 5.08 3.89 2.30
C THR A 86 5.52 4.70 3.52
N ALA A 87 6.69 5.33 3.49
CA ALA A 87 7.19 6.12 4.61
C ALA A 87 6.44 7.46 4.75
N ALA A 88 6.09 8.11 3.64
CA ALA A 88 5.25 9.30 3.68
C ALA A 88 3.88 9.00 4.32
N SER A 89 3.24 7.91 3.88
CA SER A 89 2.00 7.42 4.46
C SER A 89 2.17 7.08 5.95
N ALA A 90 3.19 6.29 6.32
CA ALA A 90 3.44 5.93 7.71
C ALA A 90 3.63 7.15 8.61
N ALA A 91 4.41 8.14 8.15
CA ALA A 91 4.66 9.38 8.89
C ALA A 91 3.37 10.18 9.12
N ALA A 92 2.56 10.38 8.08
CA ALA A 92 1.32 11.14 8.17
C ALA A 92 0.29 10.50 9.12
N TYR A 93 0.08 9.17 9.01
CA TYR A 93 -0.87 8.48 9.89
C TYR A 93 -0.36 8.31 11.31
N ALA A 94 0.94 8.09 11.51
CA ALA A 94 1.53 8.05 12.84
C ALA A 94 1.39 9.41 13.54
N SER A 95 1.67 10.51 12.83
CA SER A 95 1.44 11.87 13.32
C SER A 95 -0.01 12.10 13.73
N ARG A 96 -0.96 11.69 12.88
CA ARG A 96 -2.41 11.74 13.18
C ARG A 96 -2.79 10.97 14.45
N ALA A 97 -2.12 9.85 14.70
CA ALA A 97 -2.34 8.98 15.85
C ALA A 97 -1.48 9.33 17.08
N SER A 98 -0.68 10.40 17.04
CA SER A 98 0.30 10.74 18.08
C SER A 98 1.30 9.61 18.39
N LEU A 99 1.66 8.81 17.39
CA LEU A 99 2.68 7.77 17.46
C LEU A 99 4.02 8.30 16.95
N ARG A 100 5.13 7.83 17.52
CA ARG A 100 6.46 8.04 16.92
C ARG A 100 6.57 7.25 15.62
N CYS A 101 7.10 7.86 14.57
CA CYS A 101 7.34 7.19 13.29
C CYS A 101 8.84 7.12 13.01
N ILE A 102 9.38 5.91 12.91
CA ILE A 102 10.80 5.67 12.63
C ILE A 102 10.93 5.17 11.19
N VAL A 103 11.72 5.87 10.39
CA VAL A 103 11.95 5.55 8.98
C VAL A 103 13.42 5.18 8.79
N LEU A 104 13.68 3.89 8.54
CA LEU A 104 15.02 3.34 8.39
C LEU A 104 15.43 3.26 6.92
N LEU A 105 16.55 3.87 6.57
CA LEU A 105 17.00 4.04 5.19
C LEU A 105 18.49 3.78 5.04
N PRO A 106 18.97 3.12 3.97
CA PRO A 106 20.40 3.08 3.67
C PRO A 106 20.93 4.48 3.34
N GLU A 107 22.12 4.81 3.84
CA GLU A 107 22.80 6.09 3.58
C GLU A 107 22.95 6.38 2.07
N GLY A 108 22.80 7.65 1.67
CA GLY A 108 23.09 8.14 0.31
C GLY A 108 22.12 7.73 -0.80
N LYS A 109 21.01 7.02 -0.51
CA LYS A 109 20.11 6.47 -1.53
C LYS A 109 18.73 7.13 -1.63
N VAL A 110 18.55 8.35 -1.12
CA VAL A 110 17.22 8.99 -1.03
C VAL A 110 17.22 10.39 -1.62
N ALA A 111 16.24 10.66 -2.48
CA ALA A 111 16.01 11.99 -3.03
C ALA A 111 15.45 12.93 -1.94
N LEU A 112 16.05 14.12 -1.80
CA LEU A 112 15.68 15.16 -0.82
C LEU A 112 14.17 15.45 -0.77
N GLY A 113 13.51 15.56 -1.92
CA GLY A 113 12.06 15.83 -1.97
C GLY A 113 11.19 14.78 -1.28
N LYS A 114 11.61 13.50 -1.27
CA LYS A 114 10.88 12.44 -0.56
C LYS A 114 11.09 12.52 0.95
N LEU A 115 12.28 12.92 1.39
CA LEU A 115 12.57 13.14 2.81
C LEU A 115 11.84 14.35 3.35
N ALA A 116 11.69 15.43 2.56
CA ALA A 116 11.00 16.64 2.99
C ALA A 116 9.58 16.37 3.50
N HIS A 117 8.78 15.58 2.77
CA HIS A 117 7.43 15.20 3.20
C HIS A 117 7.46 14.34 4.47
N ILE A 118 8.33 13.32 4.52
CA ILE A 118 8.46 12.42 5.67
C ILE A 118 8.83 13.20 6.95
N SER A 119 9.82 14.09 6.85
CA SER A 119 10.27 14.93 7.95
C SER A 119 9.23 15.99 8.35
N ALA A 120 8.49 16.57 7.38
CA ALA A 120 7.42 17.53 7.66
C ALA A 120 6.27 16.88 8.46
N CYS A 121 6.02 15.58 8.28
CA CYS A 121 5.09 14.80 9.09
C CYS A 121 5.67 14.36 10.46
N GLY A 122 6.87 14.81 10.83
CA GLY A 122 7.48 14.55 12.14
C GLY A 122 8.11 13.17 12.29
N ALA A 123 8.39 12.45 11.20
CA ALA A 123 9.06 11.17 11.29
C ALA A 123 10.56 11.31 11.58
N GLU A 124 11.06 10.40 12.43
CA GLU A 124 12.46 10.22 12.76
C GLU A 124 13.14 9.41 11.64
N VAL A 125 13.87 10.10 10.77
CA VAL A 125 14.61 9.47 9.68
C VAL A 125 15.97 9.01 10.18
N VAL A 126 16.21 7.71 10.17
CA VAL A 126 17.46 7.10 10.58
C VAL A 126 18.17 6.52 9.36
N ALA A 127 19.25 7.18 8.95
CA ALA A 127 20.14 6.69 7.92
C ALA A 127 21.08 5.63 8.51
N ILE A 128 21.06 4.43 7.95
CA ILE A 128 21.89 3.30 8.35
C ILE A 128 23.08 3.22 7.42
N GLN A 129 24.28 3.19 8.02
CA GLN A 129 25.53 2.87 7.33
C GLN A 129 25.60 1.36 7.09
N GLY A 130 24.87 0.89 6.09
CA GLY A 130 24.71 -0.53 5.83
C GLY A 130 23.84 -0.85 4.63
N ASN A 131 23.67 -2.14 4.37
CA ASN A 131 22.80 -2.64 3.31
C ASN A 131 21.35 -2.82 3.80
N PHE A 132 20.45 -3.22 2.89
CA PHE A 132 19.03 -3.41 3.22
C PHE A 132 18.82 -4.55 4.23
N ASP A 133 19.64 -5.59 4.21
CA ASP A 133 19.52 -6.74 5.12
C ASP A 133 19.85 -6.32 6.56
N GLN A 134 20.91 -5.53 6.75
CA GLN A 134 21.24 -4.94 8.06
C GLN A 134 20.12 -4.02 8.57
N ALA A 135 19.48 -3.26 7.69
CA ALA A 135 18.32 -2.46 8.07
C ALA A 135 17.15 -3.33 8.52
N LEU A 136 16.94 -4.48 7.88
CA LEU A 136 15.90 -5.44 8.27
C LEU A 136 16.22 -6.12 9.61
N GLU A 137 17.49 -6.43 9.89
CA GLU A 137 17.93 -6.93 11.19
C GLU A 137 17.65 -5.93 12.31
N ILE A 138 17.94 -4.64 12.09
CA ILE A 138 17.60 -3.57 13.04
C ILE A 138 16.09 -3.51 13.28
N VAL A 139 15.27 -3.56 12.21
CA VAL A 139 13.80 -3.62 12.36
C VAL A 139 13.37 -4.80 13.22
N ARG A 140 13.92 -6.00 12.96
CA ARG A 140 13.60 -7.22 13.73
C ARG A 140 13.99 -7.09 15.19
N TYR A 141 15.13 -6.49 15.48
CA TYR A 141 15.58 -6.22 16.84
C TYR A 141 14.64 -5.24 17.55
N LEU A 142 14.31 -4.11 16.91
CA LEU A 142 13.43 -3.08 17.49
C LEU A 142 12.08 -3.66 17.91
N VAL A 143 11.46 -4.49 17.06
CA VAL A 143 10.15 -5.09 17.32
C VAL A 143 10.19 -6.11 18.46
N ARG A 144 11.33 -6.80 18.64
CA ARG A 144 11.52 -7.76 19.73
C ARG A 144 11.81 -7.09 21.08
N THR A 145 12.38 -5.89 21.07
CA THR A 145 12.90 -5.24 22.28
C THR A 145 12.01 -4.09 22.75
N PHE A 146 11.29 -3.43 21.86
CA PHE A 146 10.47 -2.25 22.15
C PHE A 146 9.04 -2.44 21.64
N PRO A 147 8.05 -1.72 22.20
CA PRO A 147 6.66 -1.74 21.74
C PRO A 147 6.51 -0.94 20.42
N VAL A 148 7.08 -1.48 19.34
CA VAL A 148 7.15 -0.87 18.00
C VAL A 148 6.53 -1.80 16.97
N GLU A 149 5.62 -1.26 16.15
CA GLU A 149 4.94 -2.04 15.10
C GLU A 149 5.58 -1.83 13.71
N VAL A 150 5.78 -2.92 12.95
CA VAL A 150 6.27 -2.82 11.55
C VAL A 150 5.11 -2.56 10.60
N VAL A 151 5.18 -1.47 9.83
CA VAL A 151 4.11 -1.09 8.87
C VAL A 151 4.53 -1.20 7.40
N ASN A 152 5.56 -2.00 7.12
CA ASN A 152 5.98 -2.40 5.77
C ASN A 152 4.90 -3.23 5.04
N SER A 153 5.11 -3.49 3.74
CA SER A 153 4.16 -4.24 2.89
C SER A 153 3.84 -5.67 3.35
N ILE A 154 4.66 -6.26 4.23
CA ILE A 154 4.42 -7.59 4.81
C ILE A 154 3.38 -7.56 5.95
N ASN A 155 3.05 -6.39 6.48
CA ASN A 155 2.03 -6.26 7.51
C ASN A 155 0.67 -6.67 6.92
N PRO A 156 -0.05 -7.65 7.51
CA PRO A 156 -1.30 -8.15 6.95
C PRO A 156 -2.37 -7.06 6.83
N TYR A 157 -2.42 -6.12 7.79
CA TYR A 157 -3.36 -5.01 7.78
C TYR A 157 -3.12 -4.04 6.62
N ARG A 158 -1.87 -3.93 6.14
CA ARG A 158 -1.58 -3.14 4.94
C ARG A 158 -2.27 -3.74 3.71
N ILE A 159 -2.25 -5.06 3.56
CA ILE A 159 -2.89 -5.76 2.44
C ILE A 159 -4.40 -5.68 2.59
N GLU A 160 -4.91 -5.93 3.79
CA GLU A 160 -6.33 -5.90 4.10
C GLU A 160 -6.96 -4.53 3.80
N GLY A 161 -6.41 -3.44 4.34
CA GLY A 161 -6.94 -2.10 4.05
C GLY A 161 -6.84 -1.71 2.56
N GLN A 162 -5.84 -2.22 1.83
CA GLN A 162 -5.73 -2.01 0.38
C GLN A 162 -6.81 -2.74 -0.44
N THR A 163 -7.52 -3.73 0.13
CA THR A 163 -8.63 -4.42 -0.56
C THR A 163 -9.77 -3.46 -0.93
N THR A 164 -9.94 -2.39 -0.17
CA THR A 164 -10.94 -1.33 -0.39
C THR A 164 -10.88 -0.69 -1.76
N GLY A 165 -9.70 -0.68 -2.40
CA GLY A 165 -9.56 -0.18 -3.77
C GLY A 165 -10.40 -0.98 -4.77
N ALA A 166 -10.53 -2.30 -4.57
CA ALA A 166 -11.39 -3.15 -5.38
C ALA A 166 -12.88 -2.95 -5.04
N PHE A 167 -13.20 -2.82 -3.76
CA PHE A 167 -14.58 -2.56 -3.29
C PHE A 167 -15.14 -1.29 -3.92
N GLU A 168 -14.39 -0.18 -3.85
CA GLU A 168 -14.82 1.09 -4.44
C GLU A 168 -15.02 1.02 -5.96
N ILE A 169 -14.24 0.21 -6.67
CA ILE A 169 -14.42 0.04 -8.11
C ILE A 169 -15.77 -0.65 -8.38
N VAL A 170 -16.08 -1.71 -7.63
CA VAL A 170 -17.35 -2.42 -7.79
C VAL A 170 -18.53 -1.54 -7.37
N ASP A 171 -18.41 -0.81 -6.27
CA ASP A 171 -19.46 0.12 -5.81
C ASP A 171 -19.82 1.15 -6.90
N VAL A 172 -18.83 1.66 -7.64
CA VAL A 172 -19.04 2.66 -8.69
C VAL A 172 -19.57 2.04 -9.99
N LEU A 173 -19.03 0.89 -10.40
CA LEU A 173 -19.41 0.25 -11.67
C LEU A 173 -20.66 -0.63 -11.56
N GLY A 174 -21.11 -0.96 -10.34
CA GLY A 174 -22.18 -1.90 -10.05
C GLY A 174 -21.80 -3.38 -10.24
N ASN A 175 -20.57 -3.67 -10.70
CA ASN A 175 -20.02 -5.02 -10.83
C ASN A 175 -18.47 -4.95 -10.96
N GLY A 176 -17.79 -6.11 -10.91
CA GLY A 176 -16.36 -6.19 -11.21
C GLY A 176 -16.04 -5.89 -12.67
N PRO A 177 -14.90 -5.21 -12.97
CA PRO A 177 -14.49 -5.00 -14.35
C PRO A 177 -14.09 -6.32 -15.01
N THR A 178 -14.01 -6.35 -16.34
CA THR A 178 -13.50 -7.55 -17.04
C THR A 178 -12.00 -7.76 -16.78
N TYR A 179 -11.24 -6.66 -16.74
CA TYR A 179 -9.80 -6.64 -16.49
C TYR A 179 -9.46 -5.59 -15.45
N GLN A 180 -8.53 -5.90 -14.55
CA GLN A 180 -7.93 -4.93 -13.64
C GLN A 180 -6.43 -4.84 -13.94
N ALA A 181 -6.01 -3.75 -14.58
CA ALA A 181 -4.60 -3.47 -14.87
C ALA A 181 -3.94 -2.67 -13.75
N MET A 182 -2.72 -3.03 -13.35
CA MET A 182 -1.97 -2.27 -12.35
C MET A 182 -0.45 -2.55 -12.35
N PRO A 183 0.38 -1.58 -11.87
CA PRO A 183 1.80 -1.81 -11.66
C PRO A 183 2.07 -2.84 -10.55
N VAL A 184 3.11 -3.64 -10.73
CA VAL A 184 3.56 -4.64 -9.76
C VAL A 184 5.02 -4.39 -9.36
N GLY A 185 5.19 -3.88 -8.15
CA GLY A 185 6.49 -3.78 -7.47
C GLY A 185 6.67 -4.92 -6.48
N ASN A 186 6.31 -4.67 -5.22
CA ASN A 186 6.36 -5.66 -4.13
C ASN A 186 5.20 -6.66 -4.14
N ALA A 187 4.35 -6.60 -5.17
CA ALA A 187 3.16 -7.44 -5.39
C ALA A 187 2.01 -7.35 -4.36
N GLY A 188 2.20 -6.69 -3.22
CA GLY A 188 1.12 -6.56 -2.22
C GLY A 188 -0.19 -5.92 -2.73
N ASN A 189 -0.12 -4.94 -3.65
CA ASN A 189 -1.34 -4.27 -4.13
C ASN A 189 -2.18 -5.16 -5.04
N ILE A 190 -1.56 -5.93 -5.94
CA ILE A 190 -2.30 -6.87 -6.80
C ILE A 190 -2.91 -8.00 -5.99
N THR A 191 -2.20 -8.49 -4.96
CA THR A 191 -2.74 -9.43 -3.98
C THR A 191 -3.94 -8.84 -3.23
N ALA A 192 -3.85 -7.58 -2.78
CA ALA A 192 -4.94 -6.91 -2.08
C ALA A 192 -6.19 -6.75 -2.96
N TYR A 193 -6.03 -6.28 -4.20
CA TYR A 193 -7.16 -6.14 -5.12
C TYR A 193 -7.81 -7.48 -5.44
N TRP A 194 -7.00 -8.53 -5.69
CA TRP A 194 -7.54 -9.87 -5.90
C TRP A 194 -8.32 -10.39 -4.70
N ARG A 195 -7.80 -10.19 -3.48
CA ARG A 195 -8.52 -10.54 -2.24
C ARG A 195 -9.81 -9.75 -2.10
N GLY A 196 -9.80 -8.45 -2.40
CA GLY A 196 -10.99 -7.60 -2.39
C GLY A 196 -12.06 -8.09 -3.35
N TYR A 197 -11.73 -8.35 -4.62
CA TYR A 197 -12.70 -8.89 -5.57
C TYR A 197 -13.27 -10.24 -5.13
N LYS A 198 -12.44 -11.15 -4.59
CA LYS A 198 -12.94 -12.42 -4.05
C LYS A 198 -13.87 -12.24 -2.85
N ALA A 199 -13.56 -11.32 -1.93
CA ALA A 199 -14.41 -11.03 -0.78
C ALA A 199 -15.77 -10.46 -1.21
N TYR A 200 -15.78 -9.51 -2.16
CA TYR A 200 -17.03 -8.97 -2.72
C TYR A 200 -17.82 -10.01 -3.51
N GLN A 201 -17.14 -10.92 -4.23
CA GLN A 201 -17.84 -12.02 -4.90
C GLN A 201 -18.52 -12.94 -3.87
N ALA A 202 -17.81 -13.31 -2.80
CA ALA A 202 -18.37 -14.14 -1.74
C ALA A 202 -19.56 -13.48 -1.03
N ALA A 203 -19.56 -12.14 -0.94
CA ALA A 203 -20.67 -11.34 -0.43
C ALA A 203 -21.79 -11.08 -1.45
N GLY A 204 -21.70 -11.60 -2.68
CA GLY A 204 -22.71 -11.40 -3.73
C GLY A 204 -22.69 -10.01 -4.38
N MET A 205 -21.68 -9.20 -4.13
CA MET A 205 -21.56 -7.82 -4.65
C MET A 205 -21.04 -7.77 -6.09
N LEU A 206 -20.49 -8.87 -6.62
CA LEU A 206 -20.10 -8.98 -8.02
C LEU A 206 -20.31 -10.40 -8.55
N THR A 207 -20.57 -10.52 -9.85
CA THR A 207 -20.89 -11.80 -10.49
C THR A 207 -19.69 -12.46 -11.17
N ARG A 208 -18.67 -11.68 -11.54
CA ARG A 208 -17.48 -12.17 -12.24
C ARG A 208 -16.20 -11.56 -11.68
N LEU A 209 -15.24 -12.40 -11.33
CA LEU A 209 -13.90 -11.96 -10.96
C LEU A 209 -13.15 -11.37 -12.17
N PRO A 210 -12.49 -10.21 -12.02
CA PRO A 210 -11.66 -9.64 -13.07
C PRO A 210 -10.45 -10.51 -13.35
N LYS A 211 -9.97 -10.47 -14.59
CA LYS A 211 -8.62 -10.92 -14.90
C LYS A 211 -7.62 -9.87 -14.43
N MET A 212 -6.76 -10.23 -13.48
CA MET A 212 -5.73 -9.34 -12.94
C MET A 212 -4.56 -9.23 -13.92
N LEU A 213 -4.26 -8.02 -14.38
CA LEU A 213 -3.16 -7.73 -15.31
C LEU A 213 -2.06 -6.94 -14.57
N GLY A 214 -1.04 -7.65 -14.10
CA GLY A 214 0.10 -7.07 -13.40
C GLY A 214 1.26 -6.71 -14.33
N PHE A 215 1.78 -5.49 -14.24
CA PHE A 215 2.87 -5.00 -15.10
C PHE A 215 4.12 -4.62 -14.29
N GLN A 216 5.27 -5.17 -14.69
CA GLN A 216 6.58 -4.82 -14.13
C GLN A 216 7.43 -4.09 -15.17
N ALA A 217 8.34 -3.22 -14.73
CA ALA A 217 9.32 -2.62 -15.63
C ALA A 217 10.35 -3.67 -16.07
N ALA A 218 10.73 -3.68 -17.36
CA ALA A 218 11.59 -4.73 -17.93
C ALA A 218 12.88 -4.99 -17.14
N GLY A 219 13.56 -3.94 -16.66
CA GLY A 219 14.79 -4.07 -15.86
C GLY A 219 14.56 -4.44 -14.38
N ALA A 220 13.32 -4.66 -13.96
CA ALA A 220 12.90 -5.02 -12.60
C ALA A 220 11.65 -5.92 -12.63
N ALA A 221 11.67 -6.95 -13.48
CA ALA A 221 10.53 -7.85 -13.73
C ALA A 221 10.73 -9.29 -13.21
N PRO A 222 11.04 -9.51 -11.92
CA PRO A 222 11.36 -10.82 -11.39
C PRO A 222 10.21 -11.84 -11.53
N ILE A 223 8.95 -11.44 -11.38
CA ILE A 223 7.79 -12.35 -11.52
C ILE A 223 7.66 -12.82 -12.96
N VAL A 224 7.82 -11.91 -13.93
CA VAL A 224 7.80 -12.24 -15.36
C VAL A 224 8.92 -13.22 -15.71
N LEU A 225 10.11 -13.03 -15.13
CA LEU A 225 11.29 -13.86 -15.37
C LEU A 225 11.29 -15.18 -14.58
N GLY A 226 10.38 -15.35 -13.62
CA GLY A 226 10.35 -16.50 -12.71
C GLY A 226 11.54 -16.60 -11.75
N LYS A 227 12.33 -15.52 -11.56
CA LYS A 227 13.51 -15.51 -10.67
C LYS A 227 13.86 -14.12 -10.15
N PRO A 228 14.48 -13.99 -8.96
CA PRO A 228 14.93 -12.70 -8.45
C PRO A 228 15.85 -11.96 -9.42
N VAL A 229 15.75 -10.62 -9.44
CA VAL A 229 16.62 -9.72 -10.21
C VAL A 229 17.54 -8.99 -9.21
N PRO A 230 18.84 -9.35 -9.10
CA PRO A 230 19.72 -8.80 -8.06
C PRO A 230 19.96 -7.29 -8.15
N HIS A 231 19.95 -6.75 -9.37
CA HIS A 231 20.24 -5.33 -9.64
C HIS A 231 19.11 -4.68 -10.45
N PRO A 232 17.92 -4.48 -9.85
CA PRO A 232 16.76 -3.97 -10.57
C PRO A 232 16.99 -2.51 -11.02
N LYS A 233 16.69 -2.21 -12.29
CA LYS A 233 16.85 -0.88 -12.89
C LYS A 233 15.58 -0.44 -13.60
N THR A 234 15.11 0.77 -13.27
CA THR A 234 14.02 1.46 -13.97
C THR A 234 13.93 2.90 -13.46
N VAL A 235 13.44 3.80 -14.32
CA VAL A 235 13.04 5.17 -13.94
C VAL A 235 11.82 5.18 -13.00
N ALA A 236 10.97 4.16 -13.10
CA ALA A 236 9.79 3.98 -12.25
C ALA A 236 10.19 3.48 -10.84
N SER A 237 10.78 4.38 -10.03
CA SER A 237 11.39 4.03 -8.74
C SER A 237 10.47 3.27 -7.77
N ALA A 238 9.15 3.49 -7.84
CA ALA A 238 8.16 2.82 -6.98
C ALA A 238 8.04 1.30 -7.24
N ILE A 239 8.41 0.83 -8.44
CA ILE A 239 8.38 -0.59 -8.83
C ILE A 239 9.76 -1.15 -9.14
N ARG A 240 10.84 -0.44 -8.75
CA ARG A 240 12.23 -0.92 -8.87
C ARG A 240 12.52 -1.97 -7.79
N ILE A 241 11.92 -3.15 -7.92
CA ILE A 241 11.96 -4.23 -6.93
C ILE A 241 12.42 -5.52 -7.62
N GLY A 242 13.48 -6.12 -7.10
CA GLY A 242 14.11 -7.32 -7.64
C GLY A 242 13.65 -8.62 -6.97
N HIS A 243 13.06 -8.54 -5.78
CA HIS A 243 12.56 -9.68 -5.03
C HIS A 243 11.26 -9.28 -4.29
N PRO A 244 10.08 -9.46 -4.92
CA PRO A 244 8.80 -9.04 -4.35
C PRO A 244 8.45 -9.80 -3.08
N ALA A 245 8.13 -9.08 -2.00
CA ALA A 245 7.77 -9.69 -0.72
C ALA A 245 6.47 -10.51 -0.76
N SER A 246 5.55 -10.19 -1.68
CA SER A 246 4.28 -10.90 -1.85
C SER A 246 4.25 -11.76 -3.12
N TRP A 247 5.39 -12.34 -3.53
CA TRP A 247 5.50 -13.11 -4.78
C TRP A 247 4.49 -14.24 -4.84
N GLU A 248 4.54 -15.20 -3.92
CA GLU A 248 3.70 -16.40 -3.95
C GLU A 248 2.20 -16.08 -3.93
N ALA A 249 1.81 -15.02 -3.23
CA ALA A 249 0.41 -14.60 -3.15
C ALA A 249 -0.08 -13.85 -4.40
N ALA A 250 0.78 -13.56 -5.36
CA ALA A 250 0.48 -12.78 -6.56
C ALA A 250 0.51 -13.59 -7.87
N VAL A 251 1.05 -14.82 -7.83
CA VAL A 251 1.08 -15.76 -8.97
C VAL A 251 0.10 -16.91 -8.77
#